data_AF-A0A376E8T7-F1
#
_entry.id   AF-A0A376E8T7-F1
#
_cell.length_a   1.000
_cell.length_b   1.000
_cell.length_c   1.000
_cell.angle_alpha   90.00
_cell.angle_beta   90.00
_cell.angle_gamma   90.00
#
_symmetry.space_group_name_H-M   'P 1'
#
loop_
_entity.id
_entity.type
_entity.pdbx_description
1 polymer ?
#
loop_
_entity_poly.entity_id
_entity_poly.type
_entity_poly.pdbx_seq_one_letter_code
_entity_poly.pdbx_strand_id
1 'polypeptide(L)'
;MDEHFYQQKFQEAVDTISAKDFDDAGLHLSVNLILESVALKIYKPEWASNEQSPLNAPGRIFFSVWVSEKSIKEGKLYYNIHALKLRALKAYTIPARSFAEEFKNSF
;
A
#
# COMPACT_ATOMS: atom_id res chain seq x y z
N MET A 1 -16.20 3.90 -13.38
CA MET A 1 -16.04 2.64 -12.64
C MET A 1 -17.08 2.60 -11.54
N ASP A 2 -17.69 1.44 -11.27
CA ASP A 2 -18.59 1.29 -10.10
C ASP A 2 -17.75 1.19 -8.82
N GLU A 3 -17.46 2.33 -8.21
CA GLU A 3 -16.58 2.41 -7.03
C GLU A 3 -17.08 1.58 -5.85
N HIS A 4 -18.39 1.57 -5.61
CA HIS A 4 -18.99 0.81 -4.51
C HIS A 4 -18.81 -0.70 -4.71
N PHE A 5 -19.07 -1.19 -5.93
CA PHE A 5 -18.83 -2.60 -6.27
C PHE A 5 -17.38 -3.01 -6.02
N TYR A 6 -16.41 -2.23 -6.53
CA TYR A 6 -15.01 -2.59 -6.37
C TYR A 6 -14.50 -2.43 -4.93
N GLN A 7 -14.98 -1.43 -4.19
CA GLN A 7 -14.66 -1.26 -2.78
C GLN A 7 -15.15 -2.47 -1.97
N GLN A 8 -16.38 -2.93 -2.21
CA GLN A 8 -16.90 -4.13 -1.59
C GLN A 8 -16.06 -5.36 -1.95
N LYS A 9 -15.70 -5.55 -3.23
CA LYS A 9 -14.86 -6.68 -3.66
C LYS A 9 -13.49 -6.69 -3.01
N PHE A 10 -12.88 -5.53 -2.85
CA PHE A 10 -11.60 -5.39 -2.14
C PHE A 10 -11.77 -5.69 -0.65
N GLN A 11 -12.85 -5.22 -0.03
CA GLN A 11 -13.12 -5.50 1.37
C GLN A 11 -13.36 -7.00 1.62
N GLU A 12 -14.18 -7.64 0.79
CA GLU A 12 -14.41 -9.09 0.83
C GLU A 12 -13.09 -9.86 0.70
N ALA A 13 -12.20 -9.46 -0.21
CA ALA A 13 -10.90 -10.09 -0.36
C ALA A 13 -10.03 -9.92 0.91
N VAL A 14 -10.00 -8.72 1.49
CA VAL A 14 -9.28 -8.44 2.75
C VAL A 14 -9.82 -9.30 3.88
N ASP A 15 -11.14 -9.44 4.00
CA ASP A 15 -11.79 -10.22 5.07
C ASP A 15 -11.47 -11.73 4.98
N THR A 16 -11.07 -12.23 3.80
CA THR A 16 -10.62 -13.62 3.61
C THR A 16 -9.14 -13.84 3.89
N ILE A 17 -8.34 -12.77 3.95
CA ILE A 17 -6.92 -12.88 4.31
C ILE A 17 -6.86 -13.23 5.80
N SER A 18 -6.16 -14.32 6.13
CA SER A 18 -5.94 -14.72 7.52
C SER A 18 -5.30 -13.56 8.26
N ALA A 19 -6.07 -12.91 9.14
CA ALA A 19 -5.59 -11.80 9.95
C ALA A 19 -4.30 -12.20 10.69
N LYS A 20 -4.19 -13.46 11.10
CA LYS A 20 -3.04 -13.98 11.86
C LYS A 20 -1.69 -13.77 11.17
N ASP A 21 -1.54 -14.10 9.88
CA ASP A 21 -0.24 -14.01 9.21
C ASP A 21 0.19 -12.54 9.00
N PHE A 22 -0.78 -11.66 8.77
CA PHE A 22 -0.57 -10.22 8.63
C PHE A 22 -0.30 -9.56 9.98
N ASP A 23 -1.07 -9.92 11.00
CA ASP A 23 -0.92 -9.43 12.38
C ASP A 23 0.42 -9.87 12.97
N ASP A 24 0.83 -11.14 12.80
CA ASP A 24 2.12 -11.66 13.24
C ASP A 24 3.29 -10.93 12.54
N ALA A 25 3.08 -10.47 11.31
CA ALA A 25 4.02 -9.64 10.57
C ALA A 25 3.89 -8.13 10.90
N GLY A 26 2.91 -7.69 11.69
CA GLY A 26 2.63 -6.27 11.97
C GLY A 26 2.15 -5.49 10.74
N LEU A 27 1.55 -6.16 9.76
CA LEU A 27 1.01 -5.57 8.54
C LEU A 27 -0.47 -5.21 8.72
N HIS A 28 -0.80 -3.98 8.33
CA HIS A 28 -2.16 -3.45 8.35
C HIS A 28 -2.69 -3.32 6.92
N LEU A 29 -3.99 -3.55 6.76
CA LEU A 29 -4.71 -3.49 5.51
C LEU A 29 -5.71 -2.34 5.52
N SER A 30 -5.88 -1.65 4.39
CA SER A 30 -6.87 -0.58 4.25
C SER A 30 -7.35 -0.44 2.82
N VAL A 31 -8.67 -0.47 2.61
CA VAL A 31 -9.32 -0.22 1.32
C VAL A 31 -9.77 1.24 1.28
N ASN A 32 -9.31 2.00 0.28
CA ASN A 32 -9.62 3.43 0.15
C ASN A 32 -9.90 3.82 -1.29
N LEU A 33 -10.70 4.87 -1.48
CA LEU A 33 -10.83 5.56 -2.75
C LEU A 33 -9.72 6.63 -2.87
N ILE A 34 -8.90 6.56 -3.92
CA ILE A 34 -7.77 7.47 -4.15
C ILE A 34 -7.73 7.80 -5.64
N LEU A 35 -7.83 9.09 -5.99
CA LEU A 35 -7.75 9.55 -7.39
C LEU A 35 -8.62 8.69 -8.34
N GLU A 36 -9.92 8.55 -8.02
CA GLU A 36 -10.90 7.77 -8.81
C GLU A 36 -10.53 6.29 -8.98
N SER A 37 -9.72 5.76 -8.05
CA SER A 37 -9.30 4.36 -8.01
C SER A 37 -9.64 3.75 -6.66
N VAL A 38 -10.12 2.51 -6.66
CA VAL A 38 -10.26 1.71 -5.43
C VAL A 38 -8.94 1.02 -5.19
N ALA A 39 -8.33 1.28 -4.04
CA ALA A 39 -6.99 0.82 -3.69
C ALA A 39 -6.98 0.08 -2.35
N LEU A 40 -6.42 -1.13 -2.36
CA LEU A 40 -5.92 -1.81 -1.18
C LEU A 40 -4.53 -1.27 -0.89
N LYS A 41 -4.30 -0.88 0.36
CA LYS A 41 -2.98 -0.57 0.90
C LYS A 41 -2.58 -1.57 1.97
N ILE A 42 -1.32 -1.99 1.91
CA ILE A 42 -0.67 -2.83 2.91
C ILE A 42 0.50 -2.01 3.47
N TYR A 43 0.55 -1.83 4.78
CA TYR A 43 1.53 -0.96 5.41
C TYR A 43 1.86 -1.43 6.83
N LYS A 44 2.95 -0.93 7.40
CA LYS A 44 3.22 -1.01 8.83
C LYS A 44 3.24 0.40 9.43
N PRO A 45 2.76 0.63 10.66
CA PRO A 45 2.89 1.94 11.30
C PRO A 45 4.34 2.44 11.33
N GLU A 46 5.30 1.57 11.62
CA GLU A 46 6.75 1.86 11.72
C GLU A 46 7.38 2.24 10.37
N TRP A 47 6.68 1.99 9.26
CA TRP A 47 7.08 2.41 7.93
C TRP A 47 6.66 3.85 7.61
N ALA A 48 6.09 4.58 8.55
CA ALA A 48 5.67 5.96 8.41
C ALA A 48 6.47 6.90 9.30
N SER A 49 6.61 8.15 8.86
CA SER A 49 7.22 9.21 9.68
C SER A 49 6.34 9.65 10.85
N ASN A 50 5.06 9.23 10.86
CA ASN A 50 4.12 9.39 11.95
C ASN A 50 3.30 8.10 12.09
N GLU A 51 3.65 7.28 13.07
CA GLU A 51 2.99 5.99 13.37
C GLU A 51 1.53 6.16 13.80
N GLN A 52 1.15 7.33 14.35
CA GLN A 52 -0.24 7.62 14.73
C GLN A 52 -1.15 7.91 13.52
N SER A 53 -0.55 8.24 12.37
CA SER A 53 -1.31 8.49 11.13
C SER A 53 -0.53 8.01 9.90
N PRO A 54 -0.30 6.69 9.77
CA PRO A 54 0.70 6.15 8.84
C PRO A 54 0.30 6.36 7.37
N LEU A 55 -0.98 6.22 7.06
CA LEU A 55 -1.52 6.44 5.71
C LEU A 55 -1.49 7.90 5.26
N ASN A 56 -1.45 8.85 6.20
CA ASN A 56 -1.40 10.29 5.94
C ASN A 56 -0.01 10.90 6.17
N ALA A 57 0.93 10.12 6.71
CA ALA A 57 2.26 10.60 7.04
C ALA A 57 3.03 11.10 5.79
N PRO A 58 3.78 12.22 5.90
CA PRO A 58 4.48 12.79 4.75
C PRO A 58 5.61 11.90 4.21
N GLY A 59 6.31 11.18 5.09
CA GLY A 59 7.20 10.08 4.71
C GLY A 59 6.56 8.75 5.04
N ARG A 60 6.48 7.82 4.08
CA ARG A 60 5.87 6.51 4.31
C ARG A 60 6.26 5.49 3.26
N ILE A 61 6.35 4.23 3.66
CA ILE A 61 6.42 3.07 2.77
C ILE A 61 5.10 2.29 2.87
N PHE A 62 4.52 1.93 1.73
CA PHE A 62 3.35 1.06 1.67
C PHE A 62 3.30 0.34 0.33
N PHE A 63 2.73 -0.86 0.32
CA PHE A 63 2.34 -1.54 -0.90
C PHE A 63 0.91 -1.18 -1.25
N SER A 64 0.59 -1.04 -2.52
CA SER A 64 -0.75 -0.79 -3.00
C SER A 64 -1.09 -1.71 -4.15
N VAL A 65 -2.32 -2.21 -4.15
CA VAL A 65 -2.99 -2.86 -5.29
C VAL A 65 -4.22 -2.02 -5.59
N TRP A 66 -4.52 -1.72 -6.86
CA TRP A 66 -5.67 -0.88 -7.17
C TRP A 66 -6.28 -1.15 -8.54
N VAL A 67 -7.56 -0.79 -8.64
CA VAL A 67 -8.33 -0.73 -9.87
C VAL A 67 -8.81 0.69 -10.12
N SER A 68 -8.81 1.06 -11.40
CA SER A 68 -9.41 2.26 -11.96
C SER A 68 -10.12 1.92 -13.26
N GLU A 69 -10.94 2.84 -13.75
CA GLU A 69 -11.60 2.74 -15.07
C GLU A 69 -10.61 2.34 -16.18
N LYS A 70 -9.39 2.91 -16.16
CA LYS A 70 -8.33 2.59 -17.11
C LYS A 70 -7.86 1.14 -16.97
N SER A 71 -7.52 0.71 -15.76
CA SER A 71 -7.03 -0.65 -15.53
C SER A 71 -8.07 -1.71 -15.90
N ILE A 72 -9.36 -1.42 -15.69
CA ILE A 72 -10.47 -2.31 -16.06
C ILE A 72 -10.55 -2.47 -17.57
N LYS A 73 -10.47 -1.36 -18.33
CA LYS A 73 -10.44 -1.40 -19.81
C LYS A 73 -9.23 -2.17 -20.35
N GLU A 74 -8.11 -2.13 -19.62
CA GLU A 74 -6.90 -2.89 -19.96
C GLU A 74 -6.95 -4.35 -19.50
N GLY A 75 -7.96 -4.76 -18.72
CA GLY A 75 -8.02 -6.09 -18.11
C GLY A 75 -6.90 -6.33 -17.09
N LYS A 76 -6.48 -5.30 -16.37
CA LYS A 76 -5.33 -5.33 -15.45
C LYS A 76 -5.71 -4.94 -14.03
N LEU A 77 -4.93 -5.46 -13.10
CA LEU A 77 -4.85 -5.00 -11.72
C LEU A 77 -3.48 -4.34 -11.54
N TYR A 78 -3.45 -3.08 -11.12
CA TYR A 78 -2.18 -2.39 -10.90
C TYR A 78 -1.69 -2.61 -9.48
N TYR A 79 -0.37 -2.64 -9.31
CA TYR A 79 0.26 -2.75 -8.00
C TYR A 79 1.61 -2.04 -7.99
N ASN A 80 2.04 -1.58 -6.80
CA ASN A 80 3.37 -1.00 -6.60
C ASN A 80 3.72 -0.92 -5.10
N ILE A 81 5.02 -0.94 -4.79
CA ILE A 81 5.53 -0.47 -3.50
C ILE A 81 5.90 1.01 -3.64
N HIS A 82 5.26 1.85 -2.84
CA HIS A 82 5.55 3.26 -2.77
C HIS A 82 6.48 3.54 -1.59
N ALA A 83 7.59 4.20 -1.87
CA ALA A 83 8.51 4.74 -0.88
C ALA A 83 8.53 6.27 -0.97
N LEU A 84 7.60 6.93 -0.28
CA LEU A 84 7.45 8.38 -0.33
C LEU A 84 8.35 9.06 0.70
N LYS A 85 9.17 10.02 0.26
CA LYS A 85 10.01 10.88 1.11
C LYS A 85 10.76 10.12 2.22
N LEU A 86 11.46 9.03 1.86
CA LEU A 86 12.22 8.16 2.78
C LEU A 86 13.10 8.90 3.78
N ARG A 87 13.70 10.03 3.39
CA ARG A 87 14.49 10.92 4.27
C ARG A 87 13.76 11.42 5.52
N ALA A 88 12.42 11.35 5.54
CA ALA A 88 11.60 11.76 6.68
C ALA A 88 11.35 10.60 7.66
N LEU A 89 11.76 9.36 7.33
CA LEU A 89 11.69 8.22 8.24
C LEU A 89 12.85 8.32 9.24
N LYS A 90 12.54 8.64 10.50
CA LYS A 90 13.56 8.85 11.54
C LYS A 90 14.32 7.57 11.88
N ALA A 91 13.66 6.41 11.76
CA ALA A 91 14.23 5.10 12.07
C ALA A 91 15.11 4.52 10.95
N TYR A 92 15.11 5.11 9.74
CA TYR A 92 15.76 4.52 8.56
C TYR A 92 16.49 5.58 7.75
N THR A 93 17.83 5.50 7.70
CA THR A 93 18.66 6.33 6.81
C THR A 93 18.91 5.60 5.49
N ILE A 94 17.86 5.27 4.75
CA ILE A 94 17.99 4.57 3.46
C ILE A 94 17.96 5.60 2.33
N PRO A 95 19.05 5.76 1.55
CA PRO A 95 19.01 6.55 0.32
C PRO A 95 17.99 5.95 -0.65
N ALA A 96 17.12 6.77 -1.24
CA ALA A 96 16.01 6.27 -2.06
C ALA A 96 16.43 5.42 -3.26
N ARG A 97 17.61 5.70 -3.84
CA ARG A 97 18.17 4.89 -4.94
C ARG A 97 18.54 3.48 -4.46
N SER A 98 19.19 3.38 -3.29
CA SER A 98 19.58 2.10 -2.69
C SER A 98 18.36 1.24 -2.37
N PHE A 99 17.29 1.83 -1.81
CA PHE A 99 16.04 1.11 -1.56
C PHE A 99 15.46 0.47 -2.83
N ALA A 100 15.40 1.23 -3.93
CA ALA A 100 14.82 0.75 -5.17
C ALA A 100 15.67 -0.36 -5.84
N GLU A 101 17.00 -0.28 -5.74
CA GLU A 101 17.90 -1.31 -6.27
C GLU A 101 17.87 -2.58 -5.41
N GLU A 102 17.98 -2.47 -4.09
CA GLU A 102 17.92 -3.63 -3.19
C GLU A 102 16.58 -4.36 -3.30
N PHE A 103 15.47 -3.62 -3.39
CA PHE A 103 14.15 -4.21 -3.56
C PHE A 103 14.07 -5.03 -4.86
N LYS A 104 14.49 -4.47 -6.00
CA LYS A 104 14.49 -5.17 -7.30
C LYS A 104 15.43 -6.38 -7.36
N ASN A 105 16.52 -6.36 -6.61
CA ASN A 105 17.47 -7.46 -6.61
C ASN A 105 17.03 -8.62 -5.71
N SER A 106 16.13 -8.35 -4.76
CA SER A 106 15.69 -9.32 -3.74
C SER A 106 14.33 -9.96 -4.06
N PHE A 107 13.54 -9.36 -4.96
CA PHE A 107 12.17 -9.76 -5.30
C PHE A 107 11.91 -9.59 -6.81
#